data_AF-A0A357L2E0-F1
#
_entry.id   AF-A0A357L2E0-F1
#
_cell.length_a   1.000
_cell.length_b   1.000
_cell.length_c   1.000
_cell.angle_alpha   90.00
_cell.angle_beta   90.00
_cell.angle_gamma   90.00
#
_symmetry.space_group_name_H-M   'P 1'
#
loop_
_entity.id
_entity.type
_entity.pdbx_description
1 polymer ?
#
loop_
_entity_poly.entity_id
_entity_poly.type
_entity_poly.pdbx_seq_one_letter_code
_entity_poly.pdbx_strand_id
1 'polypeptide(L)'
;ISGGTGSGKTTLLNCMTGFIELDERVITCEDAAELQLQQPHVVRLETRPPNLEGQGEVTMRDLVKNCLRMRPERIIVGEVRGPEA
;
A
#
# COMPACT_ATOMS: atom_id res chain seq x y z
N ILE A 1 6.60 7.10 7.28
CA ILE A 1 6.40 7.22 8.75
C ILE A 1 7.24 6.13 9.42
N SER A 2 8.09 6.47 10.39
CA SER A 2 8.99 5.52 11.06
C SER A 2 8.63 5.34 12.54
N GLY A 3 9.01 4.20 13.13
CA GLY A 3 8.70 3.86 14.52
C GLY A 3 8.64 2.35 14.77
N GLY A 4 8.72 1.95 16.04
CA GLY A 4 8.67 0.54 16.45
C GLY A 4 7.33 -0.14 16.15
N THR A 5 7.28 -1.47 16.27
CA THR A 5 6.03 -2.23 16.21
C THR A 5 5.06 -1.74 17.28
N GLY A 6 3.78 -1.56 16.94
CA GLY A 6 2.77 -1.07 17.88
C GLY A 6 2.83 0.43 18.21
N SER A 7 3.73 1.20 17.60
CA SER A 7 3.84 2.65 17.87
C SER A 7 2.78 3.52 17.17
N GLY A 8 1.73 2.93 16.59
CA GLY A 8 0.66 3.66 15.91
C GLY A 8 0.99 4.20 14.51
N LYS A 9 2.01 3.65 13.82
CA LYS A 9 2.43 4.11 12.48
C LYS A 9 1.28 4.10 11.47
N THR A 10 0.59 2.97 11.32
CA THR A 10 -0.52 2.82 10.38
C THR A 10 -1.67 3.75 10.74
N THR A 11 -1.94 3.93 12.04
CA THR A 11 -2.97 4.87 12.52
C THR A 11 -2.64 6.29 12.09
N LEU A 12 -1.41 6.76 12.32
CA LEU A 12 -0.99 8.09 11.91
C LEU A 12 -1.03 8.25 10.37
N LEU A 13 -0.57 7.22 9.63
CA LEU A 13 -0.66 7.22 8.17
C LEU A 13 -2.11 7.41 7.72
N ASN A 14 -3.04 6.65 8.30
CA ASN A 14 -4.45 6.72 7.98
C ASN A 14 -5.03 8.12 8.23
N CYS A 15 -4.70 8.75 9.37
CA CYS A 15 -5.08 10.14 9.64
C CYS A 15 -4.50 11.11 8.59
N MET A 16 -3.24 10.93 8.20
CA MET A 16 -2.60 11.79 7.19
C MET A 16 -3.22 11.62 5.80
N THR A 17 -3.80 10.46 5.47
CA THR A 17 -4.51 10.28 4.19
C THR A 17 -5.73 11.19 4.04
N GLY A 18 -6.27 11.73 5.13
CA GLY A 18 -7.33 12.74 5.09
C GLY A 18 -6.92 14.08 4.45
N PHE A 19 -5.62 14.34 4.29
CA PHE A 19 -5.09 15.53 3.61
C PHE A 19 -4.80 15.29 2.12
N ILE A 20 -5.13 14.12 1.58
CA ILE A 20 -5.03 13.86 0.13
C ILE A 20 -6.25 14.45 -0.55
N GLU A 21 -6.03 15.21 -1.63
CA GLU A 21 -7.11 15.82 -2.42
C GLU A 21 -8.06 14.75 -2.97
N LEU A 22 -9.35 15.09 -3.09
CA LEU A 22 -10.40 14.11 -3.43
C LEU A 22 -10.36 13.65 -4.89
N ASP A 23 -9.67 14.39 -5.77
CA ASP A 23 -9.51 14.06 -7.18
C ASP A 23 -8.24 13.23 -7.46
N GLU A 24 -7.34 13.06 -6.50
CA GLU A 24 -6.18 12.18 -6.64
C GLU A 24 -6.60 10.71 -6.73
N ARG A 25 -6.06 9.98 -7.71
CA ARG A 25 -6.13 8.52 -7.77
C ARG A 25 -5.01 7.93 -6.93
N VAL A 26 -5.40 7.31 -5.83
CA VAL A 26 -4.48 6.75 -4.85
C VAL A 26 -4.43 5.23 -5.01
N ILE A 27 -3.22 4.66 -4.97
CA ILE A 27 -3.03 3.22 -4.90
C ILE A 27 -2.34 2.85 -3.59
N THR A 28 -2.91 1.92 -2.82
CA THR A 28 -2.26 1.36 -1.63
C THR A 28 -1.63 0.00 -1.96
N CYS A 29 -0.44 -0.24 -1.42
CA CYS A 29 0.27 -1.53 -1.48
C CYS A 29 0.56 -1.98 -0.05
N GLU A 30 -0.05 -3.09 0.38
CA GLU A 30 -0.01 -3.56 1.77
C GLU A 30 0.17 -5.08 1.83
N ASP A 31 0.69 -5.63 2.92
CA ASP A 31 0.69 -7.09 3.12
C ASP A 31 -0.71 -7.59 3.48
N ALA A 32 -1.41 -6.83 4.32
CA ALA A 32 -2.83 -6.95 4.60
C ALA A 32 -3.42 -5.55 4.57
N ALA A 33 -4.57 -5.37 3.94
CA ALA A 33 -5.16 -4.06 3.76
C ALA A 33 -5.66 -3.47 5.09
N GLU A 34 -4.95 -2.47 5.63
CA GLU A 34 -5.27 -1.79 6.89
C GLU A 34 -5.74 -0.35 6.67
N LEU A 35 -5.23 0.33 5.63
CA LEU A 35 -5.53 1.74 5.36
C LEU A 35 -7.00 1.96 4.98
N GLN A 36 -7.63 3.07 5.40
CA GLN A 36 -9.04 3.35 5.13
C GLN A 36 -9.19 4.76 4.58
N LEU A 37 -8.88 4.90 3.29
CA LEU A 37 -8.92 6.17 2.57
C LEU A 37 -10.36 6.61 2.30
N GLN A 38 -10.59 7.92 2.35
CA GLN A 38 -11.90 8.54 2.07
C GLN A 38 -12.03 8.98 0.60
N GLN A 39 -10.93 8.99 -0.15
CA GLN A 39 -10.91 9.38 -1.55
C GLN A 39 -11.76 8.42 -2.40
N PRO A 40 -12.50 8.92 -3.41
CA PRO A 40 -13.35 8.09 -4.27
C PRO A 40 -12.55 7.17 -5.20
N HIS A 41 -11.32 7.55 -5.55
CA HIS A 41 -10.50 6.87 -6.55
C HIS A 41 -9.34 6.11 -5.91
N VAL A 42 -9.67 5.09 -5.12
CA VAL A 42 -8.68 4.26 -4.41
C VAL A 42 -8.61 2.86 -5.01
N VAL A 43 -7.40 2.43 -5.35
CA VAL A 43 -7.12 1.03 -5.67
C VAL A 43 -6.30 0.41 -4.54
N ARG A 44 -6.76 -0.72 -4.02
CA ARG A 44 -6.08 -1.44 -2.93
C ARG A 44 -5.42 -2.67 -3.50
N LEU A 45 -4.12 -2.80 -3.31
CA LEU A 45 -3.34 -3.97 -3.71
C LEU A 45 -2.74 -4.62 -2.47
N GLU A 46 -2.83 -5.95 -2.43
CA GLU A 46 -2.30 -6.75 -1.34
C GLU A 46 -1.24 -7.72 -1.86
N THR A 47 -0.21 -7.97 -1.05
CA THR A 47 0.74 -9.04 -1.35
C THR A 47 0.02 -10.37 -1.22
N ARG A 48 0.54 -11.38 -1.91
CA ARG A 48 -0.03 -12.72 -1.86
C ARG A 48 1.09 -13.73 -1.69
N PRO A 49 1.07 -14.56 -0.63
CA PRO A 49 2.02 -15.65 -0.52
C PRO A 49 1.80 -16.66 -1.66
N PRO A 50 2.81 -17.48 -1.99
CA PRO A 50 2.61 -18.56 -2.95
C PRO A 50 1.53 -19.54 -2.49
N ASN A 51 0.87 -20.19 -3.44
CA ASN A 51 -0.04 -21.30 -3.17
C ASN A 51 0.74 -22.53 -2.66
N LEU A 52 0.04 -23.63 -2.33
CA LEU A 52 0.65 -24.87 -1.83
C LEU A 52 1.67 -25.50 -2.80
N GLU A 53 1.62 -25.14 -4.08
CA GLU A 53 2.52 -25.62 -5.14
C GLU A 53 3.71 -24.66 -5.36
N GLY A 54 3.83 -23.61 -4.54
CA GLY A 54 4.89 -22.61 -4.66
C GLY A 54 4.66 -21.56 -5.75
N GLN A 55 3.44 -21.44 -6.29
CA GLN A 55 3.12 -20.59 -7.43
C GLN A 55 2.26 -19.39 -7.05
N GLY A 56 2.32 -18.35 -7.87
CA GLY A 56 1.43 -17.20 -7.76
C GLY A 56 1.73 -16.24 -6.61
N GLU A 57 2.96 -16.28 -6.08
CA GLU A 57 3.45 -15.24 -5.18
C GLU A 57 3.37 -13.86 -5.85
N VAL A 58 2.93 -12.86 -5.07
CA VAL A 58 2.94 -11.45 -5.46
C VAL A 58 3.61 -10.69 -4.34
N THR A 59 4.82 -10.19 -4.61
CA THR A 59 5.61 -9.46 -3.62
C THR A 59 5.25 -7.98 -3.59
N MET A 60 5.62 -7.27 -2.51
CA MET A 60 5.46 -5.81 -2.42
C MET A 60 6.11 -5.10 -3.62
N ARG A 61 7.27 -5.58 -4.06
CA ARG A 61 7.97 -5.06 -5.24
C ARG A 61 7.15 -5.23 -6.52
N ASP A 62 6.43 -6.34 -6.66
CA ASP A 62 5.56 -6.59 -7.82
C ASP A 62 4.37 -5.64 -7.83
N LEU A 63 3.77 -5.38 -6.65
CA LEU A 63 2.71 -4.39 -6.51
C LEU A 63 3.17 -3.00 -6.92
N VAL A 64 4.29 -2.53 -6.35
CA VAL A 64 4.83 -1.19 -6.65
C VAL A 64 5.14 -1.06 -8.15
N LYS A 65 5.77 -2.06 -8.77
CA LYS A 65 6.02 -2.06 -10.22
C LYS A 65 4.72 -2.00 -11.03
N ASN A 66 3.69 -2.74 -10.61
CA ASN A 66 2.39 -2.73 -11.28
C ASN A 66 1.71 -1.36 -11.15
N CYS A 67 1.76 -0.74 -9.96
CA CYS A 67 1.20 0.58 -9.70
C CYS A 67 1.69 1.65 -10.67
N LEU A 68 2.98 1.63 -11.02
CA LEU A 68 3.57 2.61 -11.94
C LEU A 68 2.91 2.61 -13.33
N ARG A 69 2.28 1.50 -13.74
CA ARG A 69 1.56 1.41 -15.01
C ARG A 69 0.11 1.88 -14.93
N MET A 70 -0.39 2.06 -13.71
CA MET A 70 -1.79 2.36 -13.46
C MET A 70 -2.07 3.87 -13.48
N ARG A 71 -1.07 4.73 -13.75
CA ARG A 71 -1.20 6.20 -13.66
C ARG A 71 -1.76 6.68 -12.31
N PRO A 72 -1.05 6.43 -11.20
CA PRO A 72 -1.41 7.00 -9.91
C PRO A 72 -0.93 8.45 -9.79
N GLU A 73 -1.69 9.32 -9.14
CA GLU A 73 -1.17 10.56 -8.57
C GLU A 73 -0.41 10.27 -7.28
N ARG A 74 -0.83 9.25 -6.52
CA ARG A 74 -0.16 8.84 -5.27
C ARG A 74 -0.11 7.33 -5.09
N ILE A 75 1.05 6.83 -4.66
CA ILE A 75 1.23 5.45 -4.21
C ILE A 75 1.56 5.48 -2.71
N ILE A 76 0.83 4.72 -1.90
CA ILE A 76 1.09 4.53 -0.48
C ILE A 76 1.55 3.10 -0.26
N VAL A 77 2.75 2.93 0.28
CA VAL A 77 3.27 1.62 0.68
C VAL A 77 3.12 1.52 2.19
N GLY A 78 2.31 0.58 2.67
CA GLY A 78 1.94 0.46 4.09
C GLY A 78 3.15 0.21 4.99
N GLU A 79 4.03 -0.69 4.55
CA GLU A 79 5.31 -0.92 5.19
C GLU A 79 6.38 -1.28 4.16
N VAL A 80 7.60 -0.82 4.41
CA VAL A 80 8.80 -1.14 3.62
C VAL A 80 9.75 -1.87 4.56
N ARG A 81 9.99 -3.16 4.28
CA ARG A 81 10.82 -4.08 5.08
C ARG A 81 12.06 -4.58 4.31
N GLY A 82 12.16 -4.30 3.01
CA GLY A 82 13.14 -4.91 2.12
C GLY A 82 13.54 -4.04 0.93
N PRO A 83 13.95 -4.67 -0.21
CA PRO A 83 14.54 -3.99 -1.37
C PRO A 83 13.57 -3.11 -2.18
N GLU A 84 12.33 -2.96 -1.72
CA GLU A 84 11.33 -2.03 -2.23
C GLU A 84 11.49 -0.58 -1.73
N ALA A 85 12.46 -0.34 -0.85
CA ALA A 85 12.87 0.99 -0.38
C ALA A 85 13.55 1.84 -1.47
#